data_AF-A0A6G6A3L2-F1
#
_entry.id   AF-A0A6G6A3L2-F1
#
_cell.length_a   1.000
_cell.length_b   1.000
_cell.length_c   1.000
_cell.angle_alpha   90.00
_cell.angle_beta   90.00
_cell.angle_gamma   90.00
#
_symmetry.space_group_name_H-M   'P 1'
#
loop_
_entity.id
_entity.type
_entity.pdbx_description
1 polymer ?
#
loop_
_entity_poly.entity_id
_entity_poly.type
_entity_poly.pdbx_seq_one_letter_code
_entity_poly.pdbx_strand_id
1 'polypeptide(L)'
;MNSYLRTPKLNKFNELIDILNIRCGLKINKHPIQLQDFNKDNWLAGFIDADGSFGIIFTKKEMDELGKITKKRRTGCRFRIEQRMFDPITNESYEPILKNIALFLDVNLTTVKRNTGKEYFNITAKSRESITIVKNYLNTYPLFSSKYLDYKDWEIVVDFILHQTHYDENNFELIEKLKNGMNNNRKDYNWAHLSKLGKTKNQDLLEKNIKYNDIIVNSVSYNNLGSYLAGLYEGDGHIWIQKQKGQKTHNPRFCITFGLKNEALAKKLLSIIGSGFIRYKPKDNACVLVVSPVVGLKKIINLINGELRTPKIHQLYNLIDWLNKSHAANINKLPLNKDNLENNSWLSGFVDADGSFSVQYTKTEEGAKKRKISCRLRIEQRILDPVTNDSYFDILNQISLFLNCNLLTRTQKSTNNIYYTLAASSKVSLDIIINYFNKYPLFSSKYLDYKDWEKVAYLIINNKHKKPGFNYSDEDLTMVKNIKNNMNTKRIYFNWDHLKLIS
;
A
#
# COMPACT_ATOMS: atom_id res chain seq x y z
N MET A 1 -6.28 -20.18 -21.35
CA MET A 1 -6.17 -21.22 -20.30
C MET A 1 -4.83 -21.96 -20.35
N ASN A 2 -4.40 -22.45 -21.51
CA ASN A 2 -3.19 -23.27 -21.67
C ASN A 2 -1.92 -22.69 -21.00
N SER A 3 -1.65 -21.39 -21.18
CA SER A 3 -0.49 -20.71 -20.60
C SER A 3 -0.57 -20.43 -19.09
N TYR A 4 -1.64 -20.86 -18.40
CA TYR A 4 -1.93 -20.51 -17.01
C TYR A 4 -2.00 -21.71 -16.06
N LEU A 5 -1.77 -22.94 -16.53
CA LEU A 5 -1.85 -24.12 -15.67
C LEU A 5 -0.57 -24.29 -14.83
N ARG A 6 -0.75 -24.63 -13.55
CA ARG A 6 0.37 -24.82 -12.59
C ARG A 6 0.36 -26.15 -11.84
N THR A 7 -0.54 -27.05 -12.22
CA THR A 7 -0.71 -28.35 -11.53
C THR A 7 -0.39 -29.49 -12.49
N PRO A 8 -0.18 -30.71 -11.98
CA PRO A 8 -0.09 -31.94 -12.77
C PRO A 8 -1.17 -32.15 -13.85
N LYS A 9 -2.33 -31.49 -13.70
CA LYS A 9 -3.39 -31.51 -14.72
C LYS A 9 -2.97 -30.94 -16.08
N LEU A 10 -1.82 -30.24 -16.16
CA LEU A 10 -1.26 -29.76 -17.42
C LEU A 10 -1.02 -30.90 -18.43
N ASN A 11 -0.55 -32.07 -18.00
CA ASN A 11 -0.26 -33.17 -18.92
C ASN A 11 -1.52 -33.64 -19.65
N LYS A 12 -2.61 -33.83 -18.91
CA LYS A 12 -3.91 -34.17 -19.50
C LYS A 12 -4.48 -33.04 -20.36
N PHE A 13 -4.21 -31.78 -20.00
CA PHE A 13 -4.58 -30.64 -20.84
C PHE A 13 -3.77 -30.61 -22.16
N ASN A 14 -2.51 -31.04 -22.12
CA ASN A 14 -1.66 -31.19 -23.31
C ASN A 14 -2.14 -32.34 -24.22
N GLU A 15 -2.64 -33.44 -23.66
CA GLU A 15 -3.29 -34.50 -24.45
C GLU A 15 -4.56 -33.99 -25.15
N LEU A 16 -5.36 -33.16 -24.48
CA LEU A 16 -6.52 -32.51 -25.12
C LEU A 16 -6.07 -31.62 -26.29
N ILE A 17 -4.98 -30.88 -26.13
CA ILE A 17 -4.40 -30.07 -27.22
C ILE A 17 -3.99 -30.96 -28.40
N ASP A 18 -3.35 -32.11 -28.16
CA ASP A 18 -2.98 -33.04 -29.22
C ASP A 18 -4.21 -33.56 -29.98
N ILE A 19 -5.25 -33.98 -29.26
CA ILE A 19 -6.49 -34.45 -29.86
C ILE A 19 -7.13 -33.35 -30.72
N LEU A 20 -7.17 -32.11 -30.23
CA LEU A 20 -7.73 -30.97 -30.95
C LEU A 20 -6.91 -30.61 -32.19
N ASN A 21 -5.58 -30.63 -32.10
CA ASN A 21 -4.71 -30.37 -33.25
C ASN A 21 -4.87 -31.45 -34.32
N ILE A 22 -4.94 -32.73 -33.93
CA ILE A 22 -5.09 -33.86 -34.85
C ILE A 22 -6.49 -33.90 -35.48
N ARG A 23 -7.55 -33.87 -34.66
CA ARG A 23 -8.93 -34.10 -35.15
C ARG A 23 -9.55 -32.87 -35.80
N CYS A 24 -9.16 -31.68 -35.37
CA CYS A 24 -9.78 -30.42 -35.84
C CYS A 24 -8.83 -29.59 -36.70
N GLY A 25 -7.62 -30.08 -37.01
CA GLY A 25 -6.63 -29.36 -37.81
C GLY A 25 -6.12 -28.08 -37.16
N LEU A 26 -6.23 -27.96 -35.83
CA LEU A 26 -5.79 -26.78 -35.09
C LEU A 26 -4.26 -26.77 -34.92
N LYS A 27 -3.71 -25.59 -34.62
CA LYS A 27 -2.27 -25.39 -34.36
C LYS A 27 -2.06 -24.73 -32.99
N ILE A 28 -2.58 -25.37 -31.95
CA ILE A 28 -2.46 -24.89 -30.57
C ILE A 28 -1.10 -25.32 -30.01
N ASN A 29 -0.27 -24.36 -29.62
CA ASN A 29 1.02 -24.61 -28.96
C ASN A 29 0.80 -25.08 -27.53
N LYS A 30 1.59 -26.04 -27.04
CA LYS A 30 1.63 -26.43 -25.61
C LYS A 30 2.50 -25.46 -24.82
N HIS A 31 2.13 -25.19 -23.57
CA HIS A 31 2.93 -24.36 -22.66
C HIS A 31 3.39 -25.18 -21.43
N PRO A 32 4.58 -24.90 -20.88
CA PRO A 32 5.03 -25.55 -19.65
C PRO A 32 4.25 -25.05 -18.43
N ILE A 33 4.43 -25.71 -17.28
CA ILE A 33 3.91 -25.27 -15.98
C ILE A 33 4.33 -23.82 -15.74
N GLN A 34 3.38 -22.95 -15.44
CA GLN A 34 3.67 -21.55 -15.13
C GLN A 34 4.24 -21.43 -13.71
N LEU A 35 5.41 -20.79 -13.59
CA LEU A 35 6.12 -20.58 -12.32
C LEU A 35 6.07 -19.11 -11.85
N GLN A 36 5.08 -18.36 -12.34
CA GLN A 36 4.96 -16.95 -12.00
C GLN A 36 4.63 -16.77 -10.51
N ASP A 37 5.27 -15.78 -9.89
CA ASP A 37 5.02 -15.38 -8.52
C ASP A 37 3.54 -15.10 -8.29
N PHE A 38 2.96 -15.68 -7.23
CA PHE A 38 1.54 -15.50 -6.90
C PHE A 38 1.18 -14.02 -6.68
N ASN A 39 2.10 -13.15 -6.30
CA ASN A 39 1.81 -11.72 -6.18
C ASN A 39 1.47 -11.04 -7.52
N LYS A 40 1.82 -11.66 -8.65
CA LYS A 40 1.71 -11.06 -9.99
C LYS A 40 0.46 -11.50 -10.76
N ASP A 41 -0.36 -12.39 -10.20
CA ASP A 41 -1.58 -12.85 -10.85
C ASP A 41 -2.62 -13.45 -9.89
N ASN A 42 -3.81 -13.69 -10.43
CA ASN A 42 -4.97 -14.23 -9.73
C ASN A 42 -5.07 -15.76 -9.77
N TRP A 43 -4.01 -16.49 -10.14
CA TRP A 43 -4.08 -17.95 -10.27
C TRP A 43 -4.40 -18.63 -8.94
N LEU A 44 -3.74 -18.21 -7.85
CA LEU A 44 -3.98 -18.77 -6.52
C LEU A 44 -5.40 -18.44 -6.03
N ALA A 45 -5.99 -17.31 -6.41
CA ALA A 45 -7.38 -17.01 -6.09
C ALA A 45 -8.33 -18.02 -6.74
N GLY A 46 -8.11 -18.35 -8.01
CA GLY A 46 -8.86 -19.42 -8.70
C GLY A 46 -8.65 -20.80 -8.07
N PHE A 47 -7.42 -21.11 -7.62
CA PHE A 47 -7.14 -22.34 -6.90
C PHE A 47 -7.83 -22.40 -5.53
N ILE A 48 -7.90 -21.27 -4.80
CA ILE A 48 -8.64 -21.13 -3.54
C ILE A 48 -10.16 -21.25 -3.76
N ASP A 49 -10.66 -20.74 -4.89
CA ASP A 49 -12.04 -20.96 -5.30
C ASP A 49 -12.36 -22.44 -5.53
N ALA A 50 -11.38 -23.27 -5.88
CA ALA A 50 -11.55 -24.71 -5.97
C ALA A 50 -11.39 -25.41 -4.60
N ASP A 51 -10.25 -25.22 -3.94
CA ASP A 51 -9.79 -26.10 -2.84
C ASP A 51 -9.56 -25.37 -1.49
N GLY A 52 -9.83 -24.07 -1.42
CA GLY A 52 -9.66 -23.26 -0.20
C GLY A 52 -10.84 -23.33 0.77
N SER A 53 -10.62 -22.96 2.02
CA SER A 53 -11.66 -22.87 3.05
C SER A 53 -11.35 -21.80 4.11
N PHE A 54 -12.38 -21.10 4.57
CA PHE A 54 -12.30 -20.05 5.58
C PHE A 54 -13.09 -20.45 6.82
N GLY A 55 -12.49 -20.32 8.00
CA GLY A 55 -13.11 -20.69 9.26
C GLY A 55 -12.82 -19.70 10.37
N ILE A 56 -13.84 -19.44 11.18
CA ILE A 56 -13.73 -18.69 12.44
C ILE A 56 -13.67 -19.70 13.60
N ILE A 57 -12.62 -19.58 14.40
CA ILE A 57 -12.45 -20.23 15.70
C ILE A 57 -13.11 -19.32 16.72
N PHE A 58 -14.15 -19.82 17.40
CA PHE A 58 -14.88 -19.07 18.41
C PHE A 58 -15.23 -19.99 19.57
N THR A 59 -15.05 -19.51 20.79
CA THR A 59 -15.39 -20.24 22.01
C THR A 59 -15.79 -19.24 23.08
N LYS A 60 -16.97 -19.45 23.69
CA LYS A 60 -17.44 -18.69 24.85
C LYS A 60 -16.69 -19.12 26.11
N LYS A 61 -16.59 -18.21 27.07
CA LYS A 61 -16.11 -18.53 28.42
C LYS A 61 -17.21 -19.32 29.12
N GLU A 62 -16.87 -20.47 29.67
CA GLU A 62 -17.76 -21.27 30.51
C GLU A 62 -17.11 -21.43 31.89
N MET A 63 -17.94 -21.41 32.93
CA MET A 63 -17.55 -21.53 34.34
C MET A 63 -18.45 -22.57 34.99
N ASP A 64 -17.92 -23.33 35.95
CA ASP A 64 -18.74 -24.23 36.78
C ASP A 64 -19.49 -23.45 37.88
N GLU A 65 -20.34 -24.15 38.64
CA GLU A 65 -21.15 -23.59 39.74
C GLU A 65 -20.30 -22.93 40.85
N LEU A 66 -19.02 -23.31 40.94
CA LEU A 66 -18.05 -22.77 41.90
C LEU A 66 -17.21 -21.61 41.31
N GLY A 67 -17.50 -21.18 40.09
CA GLY A 67 -16.81 -20.06 39.42
C GLY A 67 -15.45 -20.42 38.83
N LYS A 68 -15.09 -21.69 38.68
CA LYS A 68 -13.86 -22.11 38.00
C LYS A 68 -14.07 -22.12 36.49
N ILE A 69 -13.13 -21.53 35.75
CA ILE A 69 -13.18 -21.49 34.28
C ILE A 69 -12.96 -22.91 33.72
N THR A 70 -14.00 -23.52 33.16
CA THR A 70 -13.96 -24.82 32.50
C THR A 70 -13.59 -24.69 31.01
N LYS A 71 -13.90 -23.55 30.39
CA LYS A 71 -13.56 -23.26 29.00
C LYS A 71 -13.15 -21.80 28.82
N LYS A 72 -11.97 -21.59 28.23
CA LYS A 72 -11.46 -20.25 27.97
C LYS A 72 -12.10 -19.67 26.72
N ARG A 73 -12.42 -18.37 26.78
CA ARG A 73 -12.81 -17.59 25.62
C ARG A 73 -11.69 -17.62 24.57
N ARG A 74 -12.04 -17.91 23.32
CA ARG A 74 -11.09 -17.93 22.19
C ARG A 74 -11.73 -17.36 20.94
N THR A 75 -10.99 -16.51 20.25
CA THR A 75 -11.34 -16.02 18.92
C THR A 75 -10.12 -16.15 18.02
N GLY A 76 -10.31 -16.62 16.79
CA GLY A 76 -9.24 -16.74 15.82
C GLY A 76 -9.78 -17.00 14.42
N CYS A 77 -8.91 -16.84 13.43
CA CYS A 77 -9.22 -17.12 12.05
C CYS A 77 -8.34 -18.28 11.55
N ARG A 78 -8.91 -19.11 10.66
CA ARG A 78 -8.21 -20.19 9.98
C ARG A 78 -8.52 -20.13 8.49
N PHE A 79 -7.49 -20.04 7.67
CA PHE A 79 -7.57 -20.37 6.25
C PHE A 79 -6.89 -21.72 6.01
N ARG A 80 -7.47 -22.55 5.14
CA ARG A 80 -6.93 -23.87 4.82
C ARG A 80 -7.10 -24.21 3.35
N ILE A 81 -6.06 -24.81 2.76
CA ILE A 81 -6.13 -25.55 1.50
C ILE A 81 -5.81 -27.00 1.81
N GLU A 82 -6.68 -27.91 1.39
CA GLU A 82 -6.45 -29.35 1.50
C GLU A 82 -6.58 -29.98 0.11
N GLN A 83 -5.53 -30.66 -0.34
CA GLN A 83 -5.44 -31.21 -1.70
C GLN A 83 -4.87 -32.62 -1.67
N ARG A 84 -5.34 -33.50 -2.57
CA ARG A 84 -4.80 -34.86 -2.71
C ARG A 84 -3.30 -34.83 -2.99
N MET A 85 -2.58 -35.84 -2.54
CA MET A 85 -1.12 -35.86 -2.74
C MET A 85 -0.73 -36.06 -4.21
N PHE A 86 -1.46 -36.93 -4.92
CA PHE A 86 -1.18 -37.28 -6.31
C PHE A 86 -2.40 -37.07 -7.19
N ASP A 87 -2.18 -36.66 -8.44
CA ASP A 87 -3.24 -36.68 -9.44
C ASP A 87 -3.64 -38.14 -9.76
N PRO A 88 -4.93 -38.48 -9.76
CA PRO A 88 -5.38 -39.87 -9.90
C PRO A 88 -5.15 -40.44 -11.30
N ILE A 89 -4.83 -39.60 -12.29
CA ILE A 89 -4.63 -40.05 -13.67
C ILE A 89 -3.13 -40.08 -13.97
N THR A 90 -2.41 -39.00 -13.68
CA THR A 90 -0.97 -38.92 -14.02
C THR A 90 -0.06 -39.50 -12.94
N ASN A 91 -0.60 -39.73 -11.73
CA ASN A 91 0.15 -40.11 -10.52
C ASN A 91 1.26 -39.11 -10.13
N GLU A 92 1.27 -37.91 -10.71
CA GLU A 92 2.21 -36.86 -10.36
C GLU A 92 1.79 -36.15 -9.07
N SER A 93 2.80 -35.74 -8.30
CA SER A 93 2.58 -35.12 -6.99
C SER A 93 2.17 -33.64 -7.11
N TYR A 94 1.22 -33.23 -6.26
CA TYR A 94 0.89 -31.82 -6.03
C TYR A 94 1.88 -31.11 -5.09
N GLU A 95 2.84 -31.84 -4.51
CA GLU A 95 3.79 -31.31 -3.53
C GLU A 95 4.55 -30.06 -4.02
N PRO A 96 5.08 -29.99 -5.27
CA PRO A 96 5.86 -28.83 -5.71
C PRO A 96 5.05 -27.52 -5.68
N ILE A 97 3.83 -27.54 -6.21
CA ILE A 97 2.97 -26.35 -6.23
C ILE A 97 2.48 -25.99 -4.82
N LEU A 98 2.17 -26.98 -3.98
CA LEU A 98 1.73 -26.74 -2.61
C LEU A 98 2.86 -26.26 -1.70
N LYS A 99 4.11 -26.69 -1.93
CA LYS A 99 5.30 -26.10 -1.26
C LYS A 99 5.44 -24.63 -1.62
N ASN A 100 5.25 -24.27 -2.88
CA ASN A 100 5.31 -22.86 -3.31
C ASN A 100 4.19 -22.04 -2.66
N ILE A 101 2.96 -22.57 -2.58
CA ILE A 101 1.84 -21.89 -1.91
C ILE A 101 2.11 -21.76 -0.41
N ALA A 102 2.64 -22.80 0.24
CA ALA A 102 2.96 -22.77 1.67
C ALA A 102 4.05 -21.72 1.97
N LEU A 103 5.11 -21.69 1.16
CA LEU A 103 6.17 -20.67 1.23
C LEU A 103 5.61 -19.25 1.05
N PHE A 104 4.74 -19.06 0.06
CA PHE A 104 4.09 -17.76 -0.20
C PHE A 104 3.25 -17.28 0.98
N LEU A 105 2.51 -18.19 1.63
CA LEU A 105 1.66 -17.88 2.78
C LEU A 105 2.40 -17.87 4.12
N ASP A 106 3.72 -18.05 4.10
CA ASP A 106 4.59 -18.15 5.28
C ASP A 106 4.12 -19.22 6.29
N VAL A 107 3.83 -20.41 5.79
CA VAL A 107 3.40 -21.57 6.57
C VAL A 107 4.06 -22.86 6.08
N ASN A 108 3.93 -23.93 6.88
CA ASN A 108 4.44 -25.24 6.50
C ASN A 108 3.40 -26.03 5.67
N LEU A 109 3.90 -26.81 4.71
CA LEU A 109 3.15 -27.88 4.09
C LEU A 109 3.11 -29.08 5.05
N THR A 110 1.92 -29.58 5.35
CA THR A 110 1.70 -30.71 6.25
C THR A 110 0.88 -31.80 5.55
N THR A 111 0.80 -32.99 6.14
CA THR A 111 -0.06 -34.08 5.64
C THR A 111 -1.18 -34.35 6.65
N VAL A 112 -2.38 -34.60 6.16
CA VAL A 112 -3.54 -35.01 6.96
C VAL A 112 -4.05 -36.35 6.44
N LYS A 113 -4.25 -37.30 7.37
CA LYS A 113 -4.84 -38.60 7.07
C LYS A 113 -6.33 -38.60 7.43
N ARG A 114 -7.18 -38.93 6.46
CA ARG A 114 -8.63 -39.06 6.65
C ARG A 114 -8.97 -40.45 7.20
N ASN A 115 -10.14 -40.59 7.82
CA ASN A 115 -10.63 -41.87 8.35
C ASN A 115 -10.69 -42.98 7.28
N THR A 116 -10.80 -42.61 6.00
CA THR A 116 -10.75 -43.53 4.87
C THR A 116 -9.34 -44.05 4.55
N GLY A 117 -8.33 -43.70 5.36
CA GLY A 117 -6.92 -44.05 5.15
C GLY A 117 -6.18 -43.18 4.12
N LYS A 118 -6.89 -42.33 3.37
CA LYS A 118 -6.32 -41.45 2.34
C LYS A 118 -5.58 -40.26 2.95
N GLU A 119 -4.44 -39.91 2.35
CA GLU A 119 -3.60 -38.79 2.77
C GLU A 119 -3.71 -37.61 1.82
N TYR A 120 -3.70 -36.42 2.40
CA TYR A 120 -3.86 -35.15 1.72
C TYR A 120 -2.78 -34.18 2.18
N PHE A 121 -2.24 -33.40 1.25
CA PHE A 121 -1.47 -32.23 1.59
C PHE A 121 -2.39 -31.16 2.18
N ASN A 122 -1.91 -30.48 3.22
CA ASN A 122 -2.63 -29.48 3.97
C ASN A 122 -1.75 -28.27 4.23
N ILE A 123 -2.27 -27.10 3.84
CA ILE A 123 -1.70 -25.79 4.12
C ILE A 123 -2.68 -25.09 5.06
N THR A 124 -2.21 -24.54 6.17
CA THR A 124 -3.10 -23.89 7.16
C THR A 124 -2.49 -22.60 7.68
N ALA A 125 -3.16 -21.48 7.41
CA ALA A 125 -2.84 -20.17 7.95
C ALA A 125 -3.73 -19.88 9.18
N LYS A 126 -3.09 -19.53 10.29
CA LYS A 126 -3.73 -19.27 11.60
C LYS A 126 -3.03 -18.18 12.40
N SER A 127 -1.74 -17.96 12.15
CA SER A 127 -0.99 -16.87 12.76
C SER A 127 -1.46 -15.53 12.22
N ARG A 128 -1.20 -14.46 12.96
CA ARG A 128 -1.53 -13.10 12.56
C ARG A 128 -0.87 -12.74 11.22
N GLU A 129 0.35 -13.21 11.00
CA GLU A 129 1.15 -13.00 9.80
C GLU A 129 0.51 -13.71 8.60
N SER A 130 0.28 -15.03 8.71
CA SER A 130 -0.25 -15.84 7.62
C SER A 130 -1.68 -15.44 7.21
N ILE A 131 -2.56 -15.09 8.16
CA ILE A 131 -3.91 -14.59 7.82
C ILE A 131 -3.87 -13.21 7.16
N THR A 132 -2.86 -12.38 7.47
CA THR A 132 -2.66 -11.08 6.82
C THR A 132 -2.25 -11.27 5.37
N ILE A 133 -1.37 -12.23 5.07
CA ILE A 133 -0.95 -12.55 3.69
C ILE A 133 -2.17 -13.00 2.87
N VAL A 134 -2.97 -13.92 3.40
CA VAL A 134 -4.21 -14.39 2.74
C VAL A 134 -5.17 -13.23 2.48
N LYS A 135 -5.39 -12.37 3.49
CA LYS A 135 -6.26 -11.19 3.35
C LYS A 135 -5.78 -10.28 2.22
N ASN A 136 -4.51 -9.90 2.24
CA ASN A 136 -3.94 -8.97 1.26
C ASN A 136 -4.02 -9.54 -0.16
N TYR A 137 -3.68 -10.81 -0.34
CA TYR A 137 -3.75 -11.47 -1.63
C TYR A 137 -5.16 -11.45 -2.22
N LEU A 138 -6.17 -11.83 -1.43
CA LEU A 138 -7.56 -11.94 -1.89
C LEU A 138 -8.29 -10.59 -2.03
N ASN A 139 -7.77 -9.53 -1.43
CA ASN A 139 -8.23 -8.18 -1.69
C ASN A 139 -7.72 -7.64 -3.04
N THR A 140 -6.53 -8.02 -3.43
CA THR A 140 -5.98 -7.72 -4.77
C THR A 140 -6.63 -8.60 -5.84
N TYR A 141 -6.80 -9.89 -5.55
CA TYR A 141 -7.32 -10.90 -6.46
C TYR A 141 -8.56 -11.56 -5.86
N PRO A 142 -9.76 -10.99 -6.11
CA PRO A 142 -10.98 -11.46 -5.49
C PRO A 142 -11.38 -12.86 -5.96
N LEU A 143 -12.01 -13.60 -5.05
CA LEU A 143 -12.72 -14.84 -5.36
C LEU A 143 -14.00 -14.57 -6.14
N PHE A 144 -14.41 -15.52 -6.97
CA PHE A 144 -15.62 -15.46 -7.79
C PHE A 144 -16.64 -16.55 -7.47
N SER A 145 -16.31 -17.55 -6.63
CA SER A 145 -17.33 -18.46 -6.10
C SER A 145 -18.07 -17.85 -4.90
N SER A 146 -19.08 -18.56 -4.39
CA SER A 146 -19.78 -18.19 -3.15
C SER A 146 -18.81 -18.06 -1.96
N LYS A 147 -17.63 -18.69 -2.05
CA LYS A 147 -16.55 -18.59 -1.07
C LYS A 147 -16.05 -17.16 -0.87
N TYR A 148 -16.29 -16.26 -1.84
CA TYR A 148 -16.09 -14.82 -1.64
C TYR A 148 -16.83 -14.29 -0.42
N LEU A 149 -18.08 -14.72 -0.21
CA LEU A 149 -18.89 -14.27 0.93
C LEU A 149 -18.33 -14.77 2.26
N ASP A 150 -17.88 -16.04 2.29
CA ASP A 150 -17.19 -16.60 3.46
C ASP A 150 -15.86 -15.89 3.72
N TYR A 151 -15.12 -15.54 2.67
CA TYR A 151 -13.92 -14.73 2.79
C TYR A 151 -14.22 -13.34 3.36
N LYS A 152 -15.32 -12.68 2.96
CA LYS A 152 -15.68 -11.36 3.48
C LYS A 152 -16.09 -11.38 4.95
N ASP A 153 -16.84 -12.38 5.38
CA ASP A 153 -17.14 -12.55 6.80
C ASP A 153 -15.87 -12.88 7.60
N TRP A 154 -15.00 -13.72 7.05
CA TRP A 154 -13.69 -14.03 7.62
C TRP A 154 -12.77 -12.81 7.70
N GLU A 155 -12.77 -11.95 6.67
CA GLU A 155 -11.97 -10.71 6.60
C GLU A 155 -12.33 -9.75 7.73
N ILE A 156 -13.63 -9.57 8.01
CA ILE A 156 -14.10 -8.73 9.12
C ILE A 156 -13.50 -9.21 10.45
N VAL A 157 -13.50 -10.53 10.68
CA VAL A 157 -12.95 -11.10 11.92
C VAL A 157 -11.42 -11.01 11.95
N VAL A 158 -10.75 -11.18 10.80
CA VAL A 158 -9.30 -10.91 10.70
C VAL A 158 -9.03 -9.46 11.08
N ASP A 159 -9.84 -8.50 10.62
CA ASP A 159 -9.67 -7.10 11.01
C ASP A 159 -9.82 -6.88 12.50
N PHE A 160 -10.81 -7.48 13.16
CA PHE A 160 -10.90 -7.40 14.62
C PHE A 160 -9.67 -7.99 15.32
N ILE A 161 -9.14 -9.12 14.82
CA ILE A 161 -7.89 -9.71 15.35
C ILE A 161 -6.70 -8.78 15.12
N LEU A 162 -6.62 -8.15 13.94
CA LEU A 162 -5.55 -7.22 13.60
C LEU A 162 -5.59 -5.98 14.48
N HIS A 163 -6.76 -5.45 14.77
CA HIS A 163 -6.91 -4.28 15.65
C HIS A 163 -6.94 -4.63 17.14
N GLN A 164 -6.91 -5.92 17.50
CA GLN A 164 -7.04 -6.44 18.87
C GLN A 164 -8.39 -6.09 19.53
N THR A 165 -9.41 -5.80 18.74
CA THR A 165 -10.76 -5.42 19.19
C THR A 165 -11.73 -6.60 19.21
N HIS A 166 -11.28 -7.81 18.87
CA HIS A 166 -12.09 -9.04 18.90
C HIS A 166 -12.49 -9.50 20.32
N TYR A 167 -11.95 -8.84 21.36
CA TYR A 167 -12.33 -9.05 22.75
C TYR A 167 -13.46 -8.11 23.22
N ASP A 168 -13.78 -7.05 22.47
CA ASP A 168 -14.89 -6.15 22.79
C ASP A 168 -16.21 -6.92 22.68
N GLU A 169 -17.17 -6.68 23.58
CA GLU A 169 -18.43 -7.43 23.65
C GLU A 169 -19.22 -7.33 22.34
N ASN A 170 -19.41 -6.12 21.82
CA ASN A 170 -20.10 -5.87 20.55
C ASN A 170 -19.47 -6.64 19.38
N ASN A 171 -18.13 -6.62 19.29
CA ASN A 171 -17.42 -7.33 18.23
C ASN A 171 -17.50 -8.85 18.44
N PHE A 172 -17.49 -9.32 19.67
CA PHE A 172 -17.57 -10.74 19.99
C PHE A 172 -18.92 -11.35 19.63
N GLU A 173 -20.02 -10.65 19.90
CA GLU A 173 -21.37 -11.05 19.44
C GLU A 173 -21.45 -11.08 17.92
N LEU A 174 -20.88 -10.08 17.24
CA LEU A 174 -20.83 -10.06 15.78
C LEU A 174 -20.02 -11.23 15.22
N ILE A 175 -18.88 -11.56 15.82
CA ILE A 175 -18.04 -12.71 15.41
C ILE A 175 -18.82 -14.03 15.54
N GLU A 176 -19.63 -14.19 16.59
CA GLU A 176 -20.52 -15.35 16.73
C GLU A 176 -21.54 -15.41 15.60
N LYS A 177 -22.21 -14.28 15.30
CA LYS A 177 -23.18 -14.20 14.20
C LYS A 177 -22.53 -14.53 12.85
N LEU A 178 -21.39 -13.94 12.54
CA LEU A 178 -20.64 -14.20 11.30
C LEU A 178 -20.25 -15.68 11.19
N LYS A 179 -19.68 -16.26 12.26
CA LYS A 179 -19.35 -17.68 12.30
C LYS A 179 -20.55 -18.57 11.99
N ASN A 180 -21.71 -18.23 12.54
CA ASN A 180 -22.94 -19.01 12.36
C ASN A 180 -23.57 -18.80 10.97
N GLY A 181 -23.22 -17.73 10.24
CA GLY A 181 -23.69 -17.46 8.87
C GLY A 181 -22.75 -17.91 7.75
N MET A 182 -21.58 -18.48 8.08
CA MET A 182 -20.56 -18.90 7.10
C MET A 182 -20.67 -20.37 6.68
N ASN A 183 -20.03 -20.69 5.55
CA ASN A 183 -19.86 -22.04 5.00
C ASN A 183 -21.22 -22.74 4.82
N ASN A 184 -21.37 -23.97 5.33
CA ASN A 184 -22.59 -24.77 5.20
C ASN A 184 -23.83 -24.13 5.84
N ASN A 185 -23.66 -23.12 6.69
CA ASN A 185 -24.78 -22.43 7.34
C ASN A 185 -25.26 -21.21 6.54
N ARG A 186 -24.54 -20.80 5.49
CA ARG A 186 -24.91 -19.63 4.69
C ARG A 186 -26.20 -19.91 3.92
N LYS A 187 -27.16 -18.98 4.03
CA LYS A 187 -28.42 -19.02 3.29
C LYS A 187 -28.54 -17.86 2.29
N ASP A 188 -27.92 -16.73 2.58
CA ASP A 188 -27.99 -15.53 1.76
C ASP A 188 -26.79 -15.43 0.82
N TYR A 189 -27.07 -15.46 -0.49
CA TYR A 189 -26.05 -15.40 -1.55
C TYR A 189 -26.20 -14.10 -2.34
N ASN A 190 -25.37 -13.11 -1.99
CA ASN A 190 -25.24 -11.89 -2.77
C ASN A 190 -24.10 -12.01 -3.80
N TRP A 191 -24.46 -11.95 -5.08
CA TRP A 191 -23.52 -12.07 -6.19
C TRP A 191 -23.09 -10.74 -6.80
N ALA A 192 -23.34 -9.60 -6.12
CA ALA A 192 -22.98 -8.28 -6.63
C ALA A 192 -21.49 -8.14 -7.01
N HIS A 193 -20.60 -8.90 -6.36
CA HIS A 193 -19.17 -8.93 -6.69
C HIS A 193 -18.88 -9.48 -8.10
N LEU A 194 -19.75 -10.32 -8.65
CA LEU A 194 -19.64 -10.88 -10.00
C LEU A 194 -20.09 -9.93 -11.10
N SER A 195 -20.79 -8.84 -10.77
CA SER A 195 -21.20 -7.82 -11.75
C SER A 195 -20.02 -7.18 -12.50
N LYS A 196 -18.79 -7.39 -12.03
CA LYS A 196 -17.53 -6.92 -12.64
C LYS A 196 -16.79 -8.02 -13.41
N LEU A 197 -17.22 -9.27 -13.31
CA LEU A 197 -16.58 -10.43 -13.95
C LEU A 197 -16.92 -10.47 -15.45
N GLY A 198 -15.92 -10.64 -16.31
CA GLY A 198 -16.12 -10.75 -17.76
C GLY A 198 -16.42 -9.43 -18.48
N LYS A 199 -16.60 -8.33 -17.75
CA LYS A 199 -16.72 -6.99 -18.34
C LYS A 199 -15.36 -6.54 -18.85
N THR A 200 -15.13 -6.73 -20.15
CA THR A 200 -14.10 -5.96 -20.86
C THR A 200 -14.47 -4.48 -20.77
N LYS A 201 -13.46 -3.60 -20.72
CA LYS A 201 -13.61 -2.15 -20.54
C LYS A 201 -14.75 -1.52 -21.36
N ASN A 202 -15.15 -2.09 -22.50
CA ASN A 202 -16.12 -1.53 -23.46
C ASN A 202 -17.61 -1.80 -23.19
N GLN A 203 -18.00 -2.85 -22.48
CA GLN A 203 -19.44 -3.15 -22.31
C GLN A 203 -20.05 -2.45 -21.10
N ASP A 204 -19.21 -2.14 -20.10
CA ASP A 204 -19.55 -1.25 -18.99
C ASP A 204 -19.54 0.25 -19.39
N LEU A 205 -18.94 0.59 -20.55
CA LEU A 205 -18.87 1.94 -21.09
C LEU A 205 -20.25 2.43 -21.57
N LEU A 206 -21.03 1.58 -22.26
CA LEU A 206 -22.30 2.01 -22.87
C LEU A 206 -23.41 2.31 -21.84
N GLU A 207 -23.49 1.54 -20.75
CA GLU A 207 -24.55 1.71 -19.74
C GLU A 207 -24.19 2.74 -18.65
N LYS A 208 -22.90 3.01 -18.41
CA LYS A 208 -22.44 4.05 -17.45
C LYS A 208 -22.32 5.45 -18.06
N ASN A 209 -22.20 5.56 -19.40
CA ASN A 209 -22.07 6.84 -20.11
C ASN A 209 -23.31 7.76 -20.02
N ILE A 210 -24.41 7.31 -19.40
CA ILE A 210 -25.60 8.14 -19.17
C ILE A 210 -25.63 8.74 -17.74
N LYS A 211 -24.75 8.32 -16.80
CA LYS A 211 -24.86 8.81 -15.40
C LYS A 211 -23.58 9.21 -14.66
N TYR A 212 -22.39 9.07 -15.24
CA TYR A 212 -21.15 9.47 -14.53
C TYR A 212 -20.14 10.09 -15.50
N ASN A 213 -20.46 11.30 -15.99
CA ASN A 213 -19.40 12.29 -16.21
C ASN A 213 -18.83 12.64 -14.84
N ASP A 214 -17.75 11.97 -14.42
CA ASP A 214 -16.68 12.50 -13.57
C ASP A 214 -15.71 11.37 -13.13
N ILE A 215 -14.41 11.67 -13.26
CA ILE A 215 -13.22 10.97 -12.72
C ILE A 215 -12.63 9.85 -13.61
N ILE A 216 -11.63 10.25 -14.41
CA ILE A 216 -10.67 9.38 -15.07
C ILE A 216 -9.56 9.02 -14.07
N VAL A 217 -9.44 7.74 -13.69
CA VAL A 217 -8.18 7.16 -13.22
C VAL A 217 -7.86 5.98 -14.13
N ASN A 218 -6.92 6.21 -15.05
CA ASN A 218 -6.33 5.17 -15.87
C ASN A 218 -5.49 4.23 -15.00
N SER A 219 -5.71 2.93 -15.21
CA SER A 219 -4.97 1.81 -14.63
C SER A 219 -3.46 1.95 -14.83
N VAL A 220 -2.73 2.25 -13.73
CA VAL A 220 -1.28 2.05 -13.61
C VAL A 220 -1.07 1.17 -12.38
N SER A 221 -0.74 -0.10 -12.58
CA SER A 221 -0.20 -0.96 -11.52
C SER A 221 1.20 -1.33 -11.94
N TYR A 222 2.20 -0.71 -11.31
CA TYR A 222 3.42 -1.35 -10.80
C TYR A 222 4.04 -0.38 -9.77
N ASN A 223 4.18 -0.83 -8.51
CA ASN A 223 5.04 -0.27 -7.46
C ASN A 223 4.76 1.13 -6.87
N ASN A 224 3.50 1.59 -6.77
CA ASN A 224 3.17 2.85 -6.07
C ASN A 224 3.63 2.89 -4.59
N LEU A 225 3.72 1.74 -3.92
CA LEU A 225 4.28 1.71 -2.56
C LEU A 225 5.80 1.94 -2.57
N GLY A 226 6.54 1.27 -3.46
CA GLY A 226 7.99 1.39 -3.57
C GLY A 226 8.41 2.83 -3.91
N SER A 227 7.75 3.41 -4.91
CA SER A 227 8.00 4.79 -5.34
C SER A 227 7.67 5.81 -4.25
N TYR A 228 6.52 5.67 -3.57
CA TYR A 228 6.17 6.51 -2.43
C TYR A 228 7.18 6.38 -1.28
N LEU A 229 7.56 5.16 -0.92
CA LEU A 229 8.51 4.90 0.15
C LEU A 229 9.91 5.45 -0.17
N ALA A 230 10.32 5.38 -1.44
CA ALA A 230 11.56 6.00 -1.91
C ALA A 230 11.53 7.51 -1.71
N GLY A 231 10.48 8.21 -2.18
CA GLY A 231 10.36 9.66 -1.98
C GLY A 231 10.35 10.06 -0.50
N LEU A 232 9.65 9.30 0.34
CA LEU A 232 9.61 9.54 1.79
C LEU A 232 10.97 9.33 2.47
N TYR A 233 11.70 8.28 2.07
CA TYR A 233 13.07 8.04 2.53
C TYR A 233 14.03 9.14 2.06
N GLU A 234 13.88 9.61 0.83
CA GLU A 234 14.75 10.64 0.27
C GLU A 234 14.56 12.01 0.93
N GLY A 235 13.38 12.31 1.48
CA GLY A 235 13.19 13.45 2.38
C GLY A 235 13.71 13.15 3.80
N ASP A 236 12.99 12.32 4.57
CA ASP A 236 13.17 12.19 6.02
C ASP A 236 14.00 10.97 6.48
N GLY A 237 14.47 10.16 5.53
CA GLY A 237 15.18 8.92 5.79
C GLY A 237 16.70 9.03 5.95
N HIS A 238 17.30 8.04 6.58
CA HIS A 238 18.75 7.81 6.60
C HIS A 238 19.08 6.33 6.80
N ILE A 239 20.23 5.90 6.29
CA ILE A 239 20.78 4.57 6.57
C ILE A 239 22.03 4.74 7.44
N TRP A 240 22.00 4.14 8.62
CA TRP A 240 23.17 4.05 9.49
C TRP A 240 23.87 2.71 9.28
N ILE A 241 25.16 2.74 8.96
CA ILE A 241 26.03 1.55 8.85
C ILE A 241 27.22 1.76 9.78
N GLN A 242 27.49 0.81 10.68
CA GLN A 242 28.61 0.91 11.61
C GLN A 242 29.95 0.81 10.85
N LYS A 243 30.86 1.76 11.09
CA LYS A 243 32.26 1.64 10.63
C LYS A 243 32.94 0.54 11.45
N GLN A 244 33.67 -0.38 10.78
CA GLN A 244 34.35 -1.50 11.43
C GLN A 244 35.42 -0.98 12.41
N LYS A 245 35.06 -0.89 13.70
CA LYS A 245 35.99 -0.66 14.82
C LYS A 245 35.57 -1.58 15.96
N GLY A 246 36.15 -2.79 16.01
CA GLY A 246 36.00 -3.75 17.12
C GLY A 246 35.36 -5.10 16.75
N GLN A 247 35.29 -6.01 17.74
CA GLN A 247 34.81 -7.39 17.59
C GLN A 247 33.27 -7.53 17.47
N LYS A 248 32.48 -6.48 17.77
CA LYS A 248 31.01 -6.51 17.69
C LYS A 248 30.53 -5.74 16.47
N THR A 249 29.87 -6.43 15.54
CA THR A 249 29.22 -5.82 14.36
C THR A 249 27.72 -5.69 14.61
N HIS A 250 27.20 -4.46 14.52
CA HIS A 250 25.76 -4.22 14.49
C HIS A 250 25.25 -4.20 13.04
N ASN A 251 24.06 -4.75 12.83
CA ASN A 251 23.38 -4.61 11.55
C ASN A 251 23.13 -3.14 11.22
N PRO A 252 23.16 -2.76 9.93
CA PRO A 252 22.66 -1.49 9.47
C PRO A 252 21.25 -1.19 9.96
N ARG A 253 20.91 0.09 9.98
CA ARG A 253 19.59 0.59 10.32
C ARG A 253 19.09 1.50 9.22
N PHE A 254 18.05 1.06 8.52
CA PHE A 254 17.23 1.94 7.70
C PHE A 254 16.25 2.66 8.61
N CYS A 255 16.23 3.98 8.54
CA CYS A 255 15.44 4.82 9.43
C CYS A 255 14.62 5.85 8.64
N ILE A 256 13.38 6.10 9.04
CA ILE A 256 12.59 7.27 8.61
C ILE A 256 12.06 7.96 9.85
N THR A 257 12.29 9.27 9.96
CA THR A 257 11.81 10.07 11.10
C THR A 257 10.46 10.68 10.78
N PHE A 258 9.51 10.60 11.70
CA PHE A 258 8.19 11.19 11.59
C PHE A 258 7.95 12.12 12.78
N GLY A 259 7.31 13.27 12.55
CA GLY A 259 6.68 14.00 13.65
C GLY A 259 5.64 13.09 14.35
N LEU A 260 5.50 13.18 15.67
CA LEU A 260 4.69 12.25 16.46
C LEU A 260 3.22 12.24 16.02
N LYS A 261 2.70 13.38 15.54
CA LYS A 261 1.37 13.45 14.92
C LYS A 261 1.17 12.47 13.76
N ASN A 262 2.24 12.03 13.10
CA ASN A 262 2.22 11.08 11.98
C ASN A 262 2.54 9.63 12.41
N GLU A 263 2.48 9.30 13.70
CA GLU A 263 2.75 7.95 14.22
C GLU A 263 1.90 6.87 13.53
N ALA A 264 0.65 7.18 13.16
CA ALA A 264 -0.23 6.25 12.44
C ALA A 264 0.38 5.78 11.11
N LEU A 265 1.00 6.71 10.35
CA LEU A 265 1.71 6.37 9.11
C LEU A 265 2.93 5.50 9.40
N ALA A 266 3.73 5.84 10.41
CA ALA A 266 4.90 5.05 10.80
C ALA A 266 4.52 3.60 11.16
N LYS A 267 3.44 3.42 11.95
CA LYS A 267 2.88 2.10 12.29
C LYS A 267 2.36 1.35 11.07
N LYS A 268 1.69 2.04 10.15
CA LYS A 268 1.19 1.43 8.91
C LYS A 268 2.34 0.94 8.04
N LEU A 269 3.38 1.75 7.83
CA LEU A 269 4.57 1.33 7.09
C LEU A 269 5.30 0.17 7.78
N LEU A 270 5.43 0.20 9.11
CA LEU A 270 5.99 -0.93 9.85
C LEU A 270 5.20 -2.22 9.62
N SER A 271 3.86 -2.15 9.63
CA SER A 271 3.01 -3.32 9.38
C SER A 271 3.18 -3.90 7.97
N ILE A 272 3.38 -3.03 6.98
CA ILE A 272 3.61 -3.43 5.58
C ILE A 272 4.99 -4.06 5.43
N ILE A 273 6.02 -3.46 6.04
CA ILE A 273 7.38 -3.99 6.02
C ILE A 273 7.43 -5.33 6.78
N GLY A 274 6.69 -5.47 7.89
CA GLY A 274 6.63 -6.69 8.69
C GLY A 274 7.92 -6.98 9.48
N SER A 275 8.86 -6.04 9.53
CA SER A 275 10.13 -6.18 10.24
C SER A 275 10.67 -4.82 10.66
N GLY A 276 11.09 -4.71 11.93
CA GLY A 276 11.58 -3.47 12.51
C GLY A 276 10.81 -3.08 13.77
N PHE A 277 10.95 -1.84 14.20
CA PHE A 277 10.26 -1.28 15.36
C PHE A 277 10.12 0.24 15.24
N ILE A 278 9.21 0.83 16.01
CA ILE A 278 9.12 2.28 16.18
C ILE A 278 9.90 2.69 17.43
N ARG A 279 10.85 3.60 17.27
CA ARG A 279 11.57 4.26 18.38
C ARG A 279 10.98 5.63 18.64
N TYR A 280 10.40 5.84 19.82
CA TYR A 280 9.84 7.13 20.21
C TYR A 280 10.91 8.10 20.69
N LYS A 281 10.75 9.38 20.34
CA LYS A 281 11.55 10.51 20.81
C LYS A 281 10.62 11.61 21.32
N PRO A 282 10.02 11.45 22.52
CA PRO A 282 9.00 12.38 23.02
C PRO A 282 9.50 13.83 23.15
N LYS A 283 10.77 14.01 23.55
CA LYS A 283 11.40 15.33 23.66
C LYS A 283 11.45 16.09 22.34
N ASP A 284 11.55 15.37 21.22
CA ASP A 284 11.63 15.94 19.88
C ASP A 284 10.24 15.99 19.19
N ASN A 285 9.17 15.62 19.91
CA ASN A 285 7.84 15.40 19.36
C ASN A 285 7.87 14.53 18.08
N ALA A 286 8.64 13.44 18.12
CA ALA A 286 8.92 12.60 16.95
C ALA A 286 8.93 11.11 17.29
N CYS A 287 8.80 10.28 16.26
CA CYS A 287 9.06 8.85 16.30
C CYS A 287 9.88 8.43 15.07
N VAL A 288 10.61 7.33 15.16
CA VAL A 288 11.49 6.83 14.10
C VAL A 288 11.10 5.40 13.76
N LEU A 289 10.72 5.15 12.51
CA LEU A 289 10.62 3.80 11.98
C LEU A 289 12.03 3.26 11.77
N VAL A 290 12.39 2.17 12.43
CA VAL A 290 13.73 1.56 12.36
C VAL A 290 13.61 0.13 11.84
N VAL A 291 14.28 -0.16 10.72
CA VAL A 291 14.42 -1.50 10.15
C VAL A 291 15.89 -1.89 10.21
N SER A 292 16.19 -2.99 10.92
CA SER A 292 17.54 -3.50 11.12
C SER A 292 17.69 -5.02 10.92
N PRO A 293 16.64 -5.85 11.13
CA PRO A 293 16.73 -7.25 10.74
C PRO A 293 16.97 -7.39 9.23
N VAL A 294 17.84 -8.33 8.86
CA VAL A 294 18.28 -8.56 7.46
C VAL A 294 17.09 -8.82 6.53
N VAL A 295 16.09 -9.56 6.98
CA VAL A 295 14.85 -9.82 6.23
C VAL A 295 14.12 -8.52 5.88
N GLY A 296 14.00 -7.59 6.83
CA GLY A 296 13.40 -6.28 6.61
C GLY A 296 14.25 -5.41 5.70
N LEU A 297 15.58 -5.42 5.86
CA LEU A 297 16.49 -4.67 5.01
C LEU A 297 16.41 -5.15 3.55
N LYS A 298 16.42 -6.47 3.29
CA LYS A 298 16.21 -7.03 1.95
C LYS A 298 14.86 -6.62 1.35
N LYS A 299 13.79 -6.63 2.16
CA LYS A 299 12.46 -6.18 1.71
C LYS A 299 12.44 -4.70 1.34
N ILE A 300 13.06 -3.83 2.13
CA ILE A 300 13.20 -2.40 1.80
C ILE A 300 13.96 -2.22 0.50
N ILE A 301 15.12 -2.87 0.33
CA ILE A 301 15.90 -2.80 -0.91
C ILE A 301 15.06 -3.24 -2.11
N ASN A 302 14.33 -4.35 -2.00
CA ASN A 302 13.47 -4.83 -3.09
C ASN A 302 12.34 -3.84 -3.44
N LEU A 303 11.88 -3.03 -2.49
CA LEU A 303 10.84 -2.03 -2.72
C LEU A 303 11.37 -0.77 -3.41
N ILE A 304 12.55 -0.27 -3.01
CA ILE A 304 13.02 1.08 -3.39
C ILE A 304 14.21 1.10 -4.34
N ASN A 305 14.91 -0.02 -4.56
CA ASN A 305 16.00 -0.09 -5.53
C ASN A 305 15.46 0.14 -6.95
N GLY A 306 15.94 1.19 -7.62
CA GLY A 306 15.41 1.65 -8.90
C GLY A 306 14.27 2.69 -8.82
N GLU A 307 13.89 3.12 -7.61
CA GLU A 307 12.85 4.14 -7.39
C GLU A 307 13.41 5.49 -6.90
N LEU A 308 14.66 5.52 -6.40
CA LEU A 308 15.30 6.73 -5.87
C LEU A 308 15.62 7.75 -6.97
N ARG A 309 15.60 9.04 -6.63
CA ARG A 309 15.83 10.17 -7.56
C ARG A 309 16.83 11.21 -7.04
N THR A 310 17.43 10.99 -5.86
CA THR A 310 18.31 11.95 -5.16
C THR A 310 19.68 11.33 -4.83
N PRO A 311 20.65 12.15 -4.37
CA PRO A 311 21.95 11.66 -3.87
C PRO A 311 21.89 10.60 -2.75
N LYS A 312 20.75 10.41 -2.08
CA LYS A 312 20.62 9.34 -1.06
C LYS A 312 20.74 7.92 -1.64
N ILE A 313 20.79 7.76 -2.96
CA ILE A 313 21.14 6.48 -3.61
C ILE A 313 22.48 5.92 -3.13
N HIS A 314 23.45 6.76 -2.79
CA HIS A 314 24.75 6.31 -2.27
C HIS A 314 24.62 5.56 -0.93
N GLN A 315 23.73 6.03 -0.04
CA GLN A 315 23.42 5.32 1.21
C GLN A 315 22.76 3.97 0.95
N LEU A 316 21.88 3.91 -0.07
CA LEU A 316 21.23 2.66 -0.48
C LEU A 316 22.26 1.66 -1.04
N TYR A 317 23.17 2.12 -1.90
CA TYR A 317 24.23 1.31 -2.47
C TYR A 317 25.17 0.75 -1.40
N ASN A 318 25.52 1.54 -0.39
CA ASN A 318 26.32 1.06 0.75
C ASN A 318 25.60 -0.06 1.53
N LEU A 319 24.27 0.02 1.67
CA LEU A 319 23.46 -1.03 2.28
C LEU A 319 23.41 -2.30 1.40
N ILE A 320 23.27 -2.14 0.08
CA ILE A 320 23.31 -3.25 -0.88
C ILE A 320 24.67 -3.95 -0.82
N ASP A 321 25.77 -3.21 -0.81
CA ASP A 321 27.12 -3.76 -0.69
C ASP A 321 27.29 -4.55 0.61
N TRP A 322 26.80 -4.02 1.73
CA TRP A 322 26.81 -4.73 3.00
C TRP A 322 25.98 -6.02 2.95
N LEU A 323 24.78 -5.99 2.36
CA LEU A 323 23.93 -7.18 2.22
C LEU A 323 24.56 -8.25 1.30
N ASN A 324 25.18 -7.83 0.20
CA ASN A 324 25.86 -8.73 -0.73
C ASN A 324 27.07 -9.38 -0.05
N LYS A 325 27.89 -8.59 0.65
CA LYS A 325 29.09 -9.06 1.34
C LYS A 325 28.77 -9.95 2.55
N SER A 326 27.84 -9.54 3.41
CA SER A 326 27.59 -10.20 4.70
C SER A 326 26.50 -11.28 4.65
N HIS A 327 25.65 -11.27 3.60
CA HIS A 327 24.49 -12.17 3.53
C HIS A 327 24.27 -12.78 2.13
N ALA A 328 25.27 -12.75 1.26
CA ALA A 328 25.25 -13.34 -0.09
C ALA A 328 23.96 -12.99 -0.86
N ALA A 329 23.50 -11.74 -0.74
CA ALA A 329 22.19 -11.34 -1.23
C ALA A 329 22.12 -11.23 -2.77
N ASN A 330 23.27 -11.09 -3.45
CA ASN A 330 23.39 -10.98 -4.91
C ASN A 330 22.44 -9.94 -5.56
N ILE A 331 22.28 -8.80 -4.89
CA ILE A 331 21.41 -7.71 -5.34
C ILE A 331 22.19 -6.77 -6.26
N ASN A 332 21.66 -6.53 -7.45
CA ASN A 332 22.19 -5.54 -8.39
C ASN A 332 21.79 -4.11 -7.99
N LYS A 333 22.72 -3.17 -8.07
CA LYS A 333 22.47 -1.74 -7.86
C LYS A 333 21.75 -1.17 -9.09
N LEU A 334 20.50 -0.73 -8.94
CA LEU A 334 19.76 -0.10 -10.02
C LEU A 334 19.96 1.43 -9.99
N PRO A 335 20.04 2.09 -11.17
CA PRO A 335 20.29 3.52 -11.26
C PRO A 335 19.13 4.36 -10.72
N LEU A 336 19.36 5.67 -10.60
CA LEU A 336 18.30 6.63 -10.30
C LEU A 336 17.15 6.53 -11.32
N ASN A 337 15.91 6.61 -10.82
CA ASN A 337 14.71 6.62 -11.64
C ASN A 337 14.60 7.95 -12.41
N LYS A 338 14.47 7.86 -13.74
CA LYS A 338 14.34 9.01 -14.65
C LYS A 338 12.95 9.12 -15.29
N ASP A 339 11.99 8.31 -14.86
CA ASP A 339 10.62 8.32 -15.39
C ASP A 339 9.93 9.64 -15.06
N ASN A 340 8.95 10.05 -15.87
CA ASN A 340 8.19 11.26 -15.59
C ASN A 340 7.55 11.22 -14.18
N LEU A 341 7.61 12.32 -13.44
CA LEU A 341 7.03 12.46 -12.10
C LEU A 341 5.53 12.12 -12.08
N GLU A 342 4.81 12.36 -13.17
CA GLU A 342 3.36 12.04 -13.30
C GLU A 342 3.02 10.54 -13.33
N ASN A 343 4.03 9.68 -13.48
CA ASN A 343 3.86 8.24 -13.70
C ASN A 343 4.00 7.41 -12.42
N ASN A 344 4.39 8.02 -11.30
CA ASN A 344 4.50 7.32 -10.02
C ASN A 344 4.28 8.25 -8.82
N SER A 345 4.23 7.64 -7.64
CA SER A 345 3.95 8.28 -6.35
C SER A 345 5.18 8.84 -5.63
N TRP A 346 6.36 8.87 -6.29
CA TRP A 346 7.60 9.37 -5.67
C TRP A 346 7.44 10.79 -5.10
N LEU A 347 6.87 11.72 -5.89
CA LEU A 347 6.69 13.10 -5.45
C LEU A 347 5.70 13.18 -4.29
N SER A 348 4.73 12.26 -4.18
CA SER A 348 3.86 12.15 -3.00
C SER A 348 4.65 11.84 -1.73
N GLY A 349 5.54 10.83 -1.77
CA GLY A 349 6.41 10.50 -0.64
C GLY A 349 7.33 11.65 -0.26
N PHE A 350 7.93 12.29 -1.26
CA PHE A 350 8.85 13.41 -1.05
C PHE A 350 8.13 14.64 -0.45
N VAL A 351 6.91 14.95 -0.89
CA VAL A 351 6.09 16.04 -0.32
C VAL A 351 5.59 15.68 1.08
N ASP A 352 5.34 14.41 1.37
CA ASP A 352 5.01 13.96 2.71
C ASP A 352 6.15 14.15 3.72
N ALA A 353 7.40 14.18 3.26
CA ALA A 353 8.55 14.62 4.05
C ALA A 353 8.68 16.15 4.05
N ASP A 354 9.05 16.74 2.91
CA ASP A 354 9.59 18.11 2.81
C ASP A 354 8.61 19.16 2.24
N GLY A 355 7.38 18.77 1.92
CA GLY A 355 6.39 19.66 1.33
C GLY A 355 5.55 20.46 2.34
N SER A 356 4.89 21.53 1.88
CA SER A 356 3.95 22.29 2.68
C SER A 356 2.83 22.90 1.84
N PHE A 357 1.58 22.62 2.23
CA PHE A 357 0.38 23.24 1.66
C PHE A 357 -0.04 24.43 2.50
N SER A 358 -0.26 25.58 1.87
CA SER A 358 -0.66 26.80 2.58
C SER A 358 -1.74 27.57 1.85
N VAL A 359 -2.66 28.14 2.63
CA VAL A 359 -3.72 29.05 2.20
C VAL A 359 -3.46 30.43 2.79
N GLN A 360 -3.33 31.44 1.93
CA GLN A 360 -3.30 32.83 2.36
C GLN A 360 -4.67 33.47 2.20
N TYR A 361 -5.01 34.30 3.18
CA TYR A 361 -6.23 35.09 3.23
C TYR A 361 -5.87 36.43 3.86
N THR A 362 -5.99 37.51 3.08
CA THR A 362 -5.75 38.89 3.52
C THR A 362 -7.06 39.66 3.49
N LYS A 363 -7.44 40.25 4.64
CA LYS A 363 -8.60 41.16 4.73
C LYS A 363 -8.26 42.48 4.02
N THR A 364 -9.27 43.11 3.43
CA THR A 364 -9.17 44.52 3.06
C THR A 364 -9.32 45.33 4.33
N GLU A 365 -8.27 46.05 4.73
CA GLU A 365 -8.39 47.23 5.58
C GLU A 365 -8.87 48.41 4.73
N GLU A 366 -9.46 49.43 5.36
CA GLU A 366 -9.85 50.67 4.67
C GLU A 366 -8.59 51.26 3.99
N GLY A 367 -8.61 51.34 2.66
CA GLY A 367 -7.48 51.79 1.84
C GLY A 367 -6.59 50.71 1.20
N ALA A 368 -6.81 49.41 1.45
CA ALA A 368 -5.95 48.35 0.91
C ALA A 368 -6.31 47.89 -0.52
N LYS A 369 -5.28 47.67 -1.37
CA LYS A 369 -5.38 47.10 -2.72
C LYS A 369 -5.84 45.62 -2.70
N LYS A 370 -7.17 45.40 -2.76
CA LYS A 370 -7.90 44.13 -3.03
C LYS A 370 -7.66 42.95 -2.07
N ARG A 371 -8.75 42.28 -1.66
CA ARG A 371 -8.72 41.01 -0.87
C ARG A 371 -7.92 39.95 -1.64
N LYS A 372 -7.01 39.24 -0.99
CA LYS A 372 -6.17 38.20 -1.62
C LYS A 372 -6.40 36.84 -0.97
N ILE A 373 -6.90 35.90 -1.76
CA ILE A 373 -6.95 34.47 -1.43
C ILE A 373 -5.95 33.76 -2.34
N SER A 374 -5.04 32.96 -1.78
CA SER A 374 -4.09 32.19 -2.57
C SER A 374 -3.80 30.83 -1.95
N CYS A 375 -3.46 29.88 -2.81
CA CYS A 375 -3.04 28.54 -2.47
C CYS A 375 -1.59 28.34 -2.93
N ARG A 376 -0.77 27.68 -2.12
CA ARG A 376 0.61 27.36 -2.47
C ARG A 376 1.04 26.00 -1.94
N LEU A 377 1.66 25.19 -2.81
CA LEU A 377 2.56 24.10 -2.42
C LEU A 377 3.99 24.65 -2.42
N ARG A 378 4.72 24.44 -1.32
CA ARG A 378 6.14 24.79 -1.18
C ARG A 378 6.95 23.53 -0.90
N ILE A 379 8.13 23.44 -1.53
CA ILE A 379 9.18 22.48 -1.20
C ILE A 379 10.47 23.27 -0.99
N GLU A 380 11.25 22.87 0.01
CA GLU A 380 12.55 23.47 0.34
C GLU A 380 13.54 22.33 0.66
N GLN A 381 14.67 22.29 -0.03
CA GLN A 381 15.72 21.27 0.16
C GLN A 381 17.09 21.93 0.06
N ARG A 382 18.08 21.43 0.81
CA ARG A 382 19.47 21.91 0.70
C ARG A 382 19.97 21.74 -0.73
N ILE A 383 20.82 22.66 -1.19
CA ILE A 383 21.38 22.57 -2.54
C ILE A 383 22.25 21.31 -2.68
N LEU A 384 23.04 20.98 -1.67
CA LEU A 384 23.98 19.86 -1.68
C LEU A 384 23.63 18.85 -0.58
N ASP A 385 23.81 17.56 -0.89
CA ASP A 385 23.78 16.50 0.11
C ASP A 385 24.94 16.64 1.09
N PRO A 386 24.69 16.64 2.41
CA PRO A 386 25.74 16.88 3.39
C PRO A 386 26.76 15.74 3.48
N VAL A 387 26.47 14.56 2.93
CA VAL A 387 27.37 13.40 2.96
C VAL A 387 28.16 13.30 1.67
N THR A 388 27.50 13.43 0.52
CA THR A 388 28.14 13.19 -0.79
C THR A 388 28.55 14.46 -1.52
N ASN A 389 28.05 15.63 -1.07
CA ASN A 389 28.23 16.92 -1.73
C ASN A 389 27.63 16.97 -3.16
N ASP A 390 26.82 15.99 -3.55
CA ASP A 390 26.09 16.00 -4.81
C ASP A 390 24.91 16.98 -4.73
N SER A 391 24.56 17.57 -5.86
CA SER A 391 23.48 18.55 -5.94
C SER A 391 22.10 17.91 -6.04
N TYR A 392 21.11 18.52 -5.38
CA TYR A 392 19.68 18.22 -5.56
C TYR A 392 19.07 18.97 -6.77
N PHE A 393 19.88 19.70 -7.54
CA PHE A 393 19.41 20.55 -8.65
C PHE A 393 18.55 19.79 -9.66
N ASP A 394 19.02 18.66 -10.18
CA ASP A 394 18.35 17.97 -11.28
C ASP A 394 16.92 17.58 -10.93
N ILE A 395 16.74 16.96 -9.76
CA ILE A 395 15.42 16.53 -9.30
C ILE A 395 14.53 17.72 -8.93
N LEU A 396 15.06 18.75 -8.26
CA LEU A 396 14.23 19.91 -7.93
C LEU A 396 13.87 20.79 -9.13
N ASN A 397 14.73 20.84 -10.14
CA ASN A 397 14.42 21.47 -11.42
C ASN A 397 13.34 20.70 -12.17
N GLN A 398 13.39 19.35 -12.17
CA GLN A 398 12.31 18.52 -12.70
C GLN A 398 10.98 18.76 -11.98
N ILE A 399 10.99 18.85 -10.64
CA ILE A 399 9.78 19.15 -9.86
C ILE A 399 9.26 20.56 -10.18
N SER A 400 10.14 21.56 -10.31
CA SER A 400 9.69 22.93 -10.62
C SER A 400 9.07 23.04 -12.01
N LEU A 401 9.67 22.37 -13.01
CA LEU A 401 9.12 22.29 -14.36
C LEU A 401 7.77 21.57 -14.38
N PHE A 402 7.68 20.41 -13.70
CA PHE A 402 6.44 19.64 -13.59
C PHE A 402 5.32 20.46 -12.93
N LEU A 403 5.61 21.16 -11.82
CA LEU A 403 4.62 21.98 -11.10
C LEU A 403 4.39 23.36 -11.75
N ASN A 404 4.98 23.62 -12.91
CA ASN A 404 4.93 24.90 -13.63
C ASN A 404 5.25 26.10 -12.72
N CYS A 405 6.44 26.08 -12.10
CA CYS A 405 6.90 27.13 -11.20
C CYS A 405 8.42 27.32 -11.27
N ASN A 406 8.93 28.39 -10.65
CA ASN A 406 10.35 28.69 -10.65
C ASN A 406 11.08 27.94 -9.53
N LEU A 407 12.29 27.45 -9.84
CA LEU A 407 13.28 27.04 -8.86
C LEU A 407 14.10 28.25 -8.45
N LEU A 408 14.07 28.61 -7.17
CA LEU A 408 14.81 29.72 -6.60
C LEU A 408 15.82 29.21 -5.57
N THR A 409 16.74 30.07 -5.14
CA THR A 409 17.65 29.80 -4.04
C THR A 409 17.35 30.70 -2.84
N ARG A 410 17.59 30.18 -1.64
CA ARG A 410 17.46 30.94 -0.39
C ARG A 410 18.59 30.58 0.56
N THR A 411 19.26 31.59 1.09
CA THR A 411 20.24 31.42 2.16
C THR A 411 19.55 31.55 3.52
N GLN A 412 19.68 30.55 4.38
CA GLN A 412 19.19 30.59 5.75
C GLN A 412 20.18 31.38 6.61
N LYS A 413 19.76 32.58 7.08
CA LYS A 413 20.63 33.48 7.87
C LYS A 413 21.27 32.85 9.10
N SER A 414 20.56 31.93 9.79
CA SER A 414 21.06 31.34 11.04
C SER A 414 22.15 30.29 10.85
N THR A 415 22.24 29.64 9.69
CA THR A 415 23.18 28.54 9.44
C THR A 415 24.08 28.77 8.22
N ASN A 416 23.81 29.83 7.45
CA ASN A 416 24.39 30.10 6.14
C ASN A 416 24.19 28.97 5.10
N ASN A 417 23.34 27.98 5.40
CA ASN A 417 23.00 26.92 4.45
C ASN A 417 22.16 27.51 3.31
N ILE A 418 22.43 27.05 2.10
CA ILE A 418 21.69 27.45 0.90
C ILE A 418 20.73 26.33 0.51
N TYR A 419 19.49 26.73 0.23
CA TYR A 419 18.40 25.84 -0.14
C TYR A 419 17.88 26.19 -1.52
N TYR A 420 17.53 25.17 -2.29
CA TYR A 420 16.59 25.32 -3.38
C TYR A 420 15.18 25.43 -2.81
N THR A 421 14.38 26.33 -3.36
CA THR A 421 12.98 26.52 -2.99
C THR A 421 12.11 26.68 -4.22
N LEU A 422 10.97 26.00 -4.23
CA LEU A 422 9.93 26.15 -5.22
C LEU A 422 8.59 26.43 -4.55
N ALA A 423 7.76 27.25 -5.19
CA ALA A 423 6.49 27.72 -4.64
C ALA A 423 5.42 27.76 -5.73
N ALA A 424 4.80 26.61 -5.97
CA ALA A 424 3.75 26.42 -6.95
C ALA A 424 2.43 27.06 -6.45
N SER A 425 1.98 28.12 -7.13
CA SER A 425 0.80 28.90 -6.72
C SER A 425 0.01 29.54 -7.87
N SER A 426 0.45 29.35 -9.13
CA SER A 426 -0.31 29.77 -10.31
C SER A 426 -1.52 28.87 -10.50
N LYS A 427 -2.58 29.34 -11.17
CA LYS A 427 -3.77 28.50 -11.44
C LYS A 427 -3.41 27.18 -12.14
N VAL A 428 -2.53 27.25 -13.15
CA VAL A 428 -2.01 26.06 -13.86
C VAL A 428 -1.32 25.11 -12.88
N SER A 429 -0.48 25.64 -11.99
CA SER A 429 0.16 24.83 -10.96
C SER A 429 -0.86 24.19 -10.01
N LEU A 430 -1.92 24.91 -9.62
CA LEU A 430 -2.97 24.36 -8.77
C LEU A 430 -3.66 23.17 -9.43
N ASP A 431 -4.04 23.29 -10.71
CA ASP A 431 -4.65 22.21 -11.49
C ASP A 431 -3.71 20.98 -11.55
N ILE A 432 -2.42 21.19 -11.82
CA ILE A 432 -1.42 20.11 -11.86
C ILE A 432 -1.30 19.41 -10.49
N ILE A 433 -1.20 20.19 -9.40
CA ILE A 433 -1.12 19.67 -8.03
C ILE A 433 -2.36 18.83 -7.71
N ILE A 434 -3.55 19.34 -8.02
CA ILE A 434 -4.81 18.63 -7.77
C ILE A 434 -4.83 17.29 -8.52
N ASN A 435 -4.53 17.32 -9.83
CA ASN A 435 -4.50 16.11 -10.66
C ASN A 435 -3.50 15.08 -10.15
N TYR A 436 -2.30 15.52 -9.75
CA TYR A 436 -1.25 14.63 -9.25
C TYR A 436 -1.64 13.98 -7.92
N PHE A 437 -2.02 14.75 -6.89
CA PHE A 437 -2.28 14.20 -5.56
C PHE A 437 -3.63 13.49 -5.43
N ASN A 438 -4.56 13.68 -6.37
CA ASN A 438 -5.73 12.82 -6.49
C ASN A 438 -5.40 11.46 -7.11
N LYS A 439 -4.41 11.41 -8.02
CA LYS A 439 -3.89 10.16 -8.61
C LYS A 439 -2.95 9.42 -7.65
N TYR A 440 -2.09 10.14 -6.95
CA TYR A 440 -1.13 9.62 -5.97
C TYR A 440 -1.30 10.33 -4.63
N PRO A 441 -2.17 9.81 -3.75
CA PRO A 441 -2.46 10.45 -2.46
C PRO A 441 -1.21 10.58 -1.58
N LEU A 442 -1.22 11.62 -0.75
CA LEU A 442 -0.37 11.73 0.43
C LEU A 442 -0.89 10.76 1.50
N PHE A 443 -0.01 10.31 2.39
CA PHE A 443 -0.36 9.42 3.50
C PHE A 443 -0.08 10.00 4.87
N SER A 444 0.73 11.07 5.00
CA SER A 444 0.89 11.75 6.28
C SER A 444 -0.33 12.61 6.64
N SER A 445 -0.29 13.30 7.77
CA SER A 445 -1.31 14.31 8.13
C SER A 445 -1.43 15.42 7.08
N LYS A 446 -0.41 15.63 6.23
CA LYS A 446 -0.46 16.56 5.10
C LYS A 446 -1.54 16.21 4.09
N TYR A 447 -2.03 14.95 4.03
CA TYR A 447 -3.21 14.58 3.25
C TYR A 447 -4.44 15.42 3.62
N LEU A 448 -4.68 15.61 4.92
CA LEU A 448 -5.81 16.41 5.40
C LEU A 448 -5.64 17.88 5.05
N ASP A 449 -4.39 18.38 5.16
CA ASP A 449 -4.06 19.75 4.75
C ASP A 449 -4.23 19.94 3.24
N TYR A 450 -3.82 18.98 2.43
CA TYR A 450 -4.06 18.98 0.99
C TYR A 450 -5.56 18.95 0.67
N LYS A 451 -6.38 18.15 1.34
CA LYS A 451 -7.82 18.08 1.08
C LYS A 451 -8.55 19.37 1.44
N ASP A 452 -8.12 20.08 2.47
CA ASP A 452 -8.64 21.40 2.78
C ASP A 452 -8.11 22.48 1.82
N TRP A 453 -6.84 22.39 1.45
CA TRP A 453 -6.22 23.24 0.43
C TRP A 453 -6.90 23.09 -0.94
N GLU A 454 -7.25 21.87 -1.35
CA GLU A 454 -7.89 21.52 -2.62
C GLU A 454 -9.23 22.24 -2.77
N LYS A 455 -10.03 22.29 -1.70
CA LYS A 455 -11.29 23.04 -1.70
C LYS A 455 -11.08 24.52 -2.04
N VAL A 456 -10.07 25.15 -1.45
CA VAL A 456 -9.75 26.56 -1.71
C VAL A 456 -9.14 26.74 -3.10
N ALA A 457 -8.35 25.77 -3.57
CA ALA A 457 -7.80 25.79 -4.91
C ALA A 457 -8.91 25.75 -5.98
N TYR A 458 -9.92 24.88 -5.84
CA TYR A 458 -11.08 24.86 -6.73
C TYR A 458 -11.83 26.20 -6.74
N LEU A 459 -11.98 26.89 -5.59
CA LEU A 459 -12.54 28.24 -5.56
C LEU A 459 -11.71 29.23 -6.41
N ILE A 460 -10.38 29.17 -6.35
CA ILE A 460 -9.49 30.05 -7.13
C ILE A 460 -9.56 29.72 -8.63
N ILE A 461 -9.62 28.44 -8.98
CA ILE A 461 -9.69 27.94 -10.36
C ILE A 461 -11.03 28.33 -10.99
N ASN A 462 -12.15 28.02 -10.33
CA ASN A 462 -13.52 28.21 -10.84
C ASN A 462 -13.95 29.68 -10.93
N ASN A 463 -13.33 30.58 -10.15
CA ASN A 463 -13.54 32.03 -10.29
C ASN A 463 -13.00 32.63 -11.60
N LYS A 464 -12.58 31.82 -12.58
CA LYS A 464 -12.23 32.24 -13.95
C LYS A 464 -13.39 32.87 -14.73
N HIS A 465 -14.64 32.53 -14.38
CA HIS A 465 -15.83 32.97 -15.14
C HIS A 465 -16.52 34.22 -14.58
N LYS A 466 -16.03 34.77 -13.47
CA LYS A 466 -16.61 35.97 -12.86
C LYS A 466 -15.85 37.22 -13.37
N LYS A 467 -16.61 38.19 -13.89
CA LYS A 467 -16.09 39.48 -14.38
C LYS A 467 -15.17 40.15 -13.33
N PRO A 468 -14.15 40.91 -13.74
CA PRO A 468 -13.35 41.70 -12.79
C PRO A 468 -14.27 42.61 -11.97
N GLY A 469 -14.33 42.36 -10.65
CA GLY A 469 -15.24 43.08 -9.73
C GLY A 469 -16.21 42.17 -8.94
N PHE A 470 -16.40 40.91 -9.35
CA PHE A 470 -17.17 39.96 -8.55
C PHE A 470 -16.31 39.45 -7.38
N ASN A 471 -16.74 39.78 -6.17
CA ASN A 471 -16.12 39.32 -4.93
C ASN A 471 -16.54 37.86 -4.61
N TYR A 472 -15.69 37.15 -3.87
CA TYR A 472 -16.06 35.90 -3.18
C TYR A 472 -17.31 36.13 -2.33
N SER A 473 -18.23 35.16 -2.26
CA SER A 473 -19.40 35.28 -1.38
C SER A 473 -18.96 35.30 0.10
N ASP A 474 -19.80 35.81 0.99
CA ASP A 474 -19.49 35.73 2.43
C ASP A 474 -19.38 34.29 2.93
N GLU A 475 -20.08 33.36 2.29
CA GLU A 475 -19.94 31.91 2.52
C GLU A 475 -18.56 31.39 2.08
N ASP A 476 -18.09 31.75 0.88
CA ASP A 476 -16.74 31.40 0.39
C ASP A 476 -15.67 31.94 1.36
N LEU A 477 -15.83 33.20 1.79
CA LEU A 477 -14.89 33.87 2.71
C LEU A 477 -14.88 33.20 4.09
N THR A 478 -16.06 32.81 4.59
CA THR A 478 -16.21 32.09 5.85
C THR A 478 -15.57 30.71 5.77
N MET A 479 -15.81 29.99 4.67
CA MET A 479 -15.21 28.69 4.40
C MET A 479 -13.69 28.77 4.36
N VAL A 480 -13.12 29.71 3.60
CA VAL A 480 -11.65 29.90 3.50
C VAL A 480 -11.04 30.25 4.86
N LYS A 481 -11.71 31.11 5.65
CA LYS A 481 -11.27 31.46 7.00
C LYS A 481 -11.28 30.24 7.93
N ASN A 482 -12.33 29.42 7.87
CA ASN A 482 -12.45 28.19 8.65
C ASN A 482 -11.37 27.18 8.26
N ILE A 483 -11.13 26.97 6.97
CA ILE A 483 -10.06 26.11 6.45
C ILE A 483 -8.69 26.57 6.96
N LYS A 484 -8.35 27.86 6.78
CA LYS A 484 -7.08 28.43 7.24
C LYS A 484 -6.86 28.26 8.74
N ASN A 485 -7.94 28.21 9.52
CA ASN A 485 -7.87 28.04 10.97
C ASN A 485 -7.84 26.58 11.44
N ASN A 486 -8.04 25.61 10.55
CA ASN A 486 -8.05 24.18 10.89
C ASN A 486 -6.98 23.35 10.14
N MET A 487 -6.10 24.00 9.38
CA MET A 487 -4.99 23.37 8.65
C MET A 487 -3.64 23.48 9.38
N ASN A 488 -2.69 22.63 8.98
CA ASN A 488 -1.28 22.67 9.37
C ASN A 488 -1.11 22.62 10.90
N THR A 489 -0.42 23.61 11.49
CA THR A 489 -0.14 23.68 12.93
C THR A 489 -1.38 23.94 13.79
N LYS A 490 -2.48 24.38 13.18
CA LYS A 490 -3.76 24.62 13.89
C LYS A 490 -4.68 23.39 13.88
N ARG A 491 -4.34 22.34 13.13
CA ARG A 491 -5.14 21.12 13.08
C ARG A 491 -4.98 20.33 14.38
N ILE A 492 -6.11 20.05 15.04
CA ILE A 492 -6.17 19.24 16.27
C ILE A 492 -6.77 17.85 16.07
N TYR A 493 -7.56 17.65 15.01
CA TYR A 493 -8.20 16.38 14.69
C TYR A 493 -7.57 15.74 13.44
N PHE A 494 -7.22 14.46 13.54
CA PHE A 494 -6.59 13.69 12.48
C PHE A 494 -7.38 12.39 12.23
N ASN A 495 -8.08 12.32 11.10
CA ASN A 495 -8.59 11.07 10.56
C ASN A 495 -7.49 10.40 9.71
N TRP A 496 -7.34 9.08 9.82
CA TRP A 496 -6.34 8.28 9.13
C TRP A 496 -6.93 7.25 8.17
N ASP A 497 -8.23 7.34 7.84
CA ASP A 497 -8.91 6.42 6.93
C ASP A 497 -8.23 6.30 5.56
N HIS A 498 -7.55 7.36 5.09
CA HIS A 498 -6.81 7.34 3.82
C HIS A 498 -5.61 6.40 3.84
N LEU A 499 -5.11 6.01 5.02
CA LEU A 499 -4.05 5.00 5.14
C LEU A 499 -4.50 3.62 4.66
N LYS A 500 -5.80 3.36 4.43
CA LYS A 500 -6.23 2.11 3.78
C LYS A 500 -5.87 2.04 2.29
N LEU A 501 -5.53 3.19 1.69
CA LEU A 501 -5.14 3.29 0.28
C LEU A 501 -3.66 2.93 0.05
N ILE A 502 -2.85 2.79 1.11
CA ILE A 502 -1.47 2.30 0.99
C ILE A 502 -1.49 0.76 0.97
N SER A 503 -1.32 0.19 -0.23
CA SER A 503 -1.36 -1.25 -0.51
C SER A 503 -0.01 -1.79 -0.93
#